data_AF-A0A1E8E1T7-F1
#
_entry.id   AF-A0A1E8E1T7-F1
#
_cell.length_a   1.000
_cell.length_b   1.000
_cell.length_c   1.000
_cell.angle_alpha   90.00
_cell.angle_beta   90.00
_cell.angle_gamma   90.00
#
_symmetry.space_group_name_H-M   'P 1'
#
loop_
_entity.id
_entity.type
_entity.pdbx_description
1 polymer ?
#
loop_
_entity_poly.entity_id
_entity_poly.type
_entity_poly.pdbx_seq_one_letter_code
_entity_poly.pdbx_strand_id
1 'polypeptide(L)'
;MKTKDCNKKIKNMFPEFRDLIQGLRDSNPHFSKIFEDHEQLDREISQLELDPVHQINDDIEALKRKKLRLKDEMYHLLRHAQIDQLA
;
A
#
# COMPACT_ATOMS: atom_id res chain seq x y z
N MET A 1 9.73 -13.39 0.33
CA MET A 1 8.77 -13.48 -0.79
C MET A 1 7.34 -13.41 -0.26
N LYS A 2 6.79 -12.19 -0.04
CA LYS A 2 5.47 -11.96 0.59
C LYS A 2 4.56 -11.00 -0.20
N THR A 3 4.91 -10.73 -1.46
CA THR A 3 4.19 -9.73 -2.28
C THR A 3 2.81 -10.16 -2.77
N LYS A 4 2.38 -11.42 -2.52
CA LYS A 4 1.09 -11.98 -2.97
C LYS A 4 -0.09 -11.54 -2.10
N ASP A 5 0.09 -11.50 -0.78
CA ASP A 5 -0.97 -11.12 0.18
C ASP A 5 -1.34 -9.64 0.09
N CYS A 6 -0.34 -8.77 -0.03
CA CYS A 6 -0.54 -7.34 -0.17
C CYS A 6 -1.21 -7.00 -1.51
N ASN A 7 -0.83 -7.69 -2.60
CA ASN A 7 -1.50 -7.53 -3.90
C ASN A 7 -2.96 -7.97 -3.83
N LYS A 8 -3.28 -9.02 -3.07
CA LYS A 8 -4.65 -9.48 -2.93
C LYS A 8 -5.55 -8.43 -2.26
N LYS A 9 -5.02 -7.72 -1.26
CA LYS A 9 -5.77 -6.67 -0.54
C LYS A 9 -6.05 -5.44 -1.41
N ILE A 10 -5.07 -4.97 -2.18
CA ILE A 10 -5.27 -3.84 -3.11
C ILE A 10 -6.17 -4.22 -4.28
N LYS A 11 -6.00 -5.43 -4.84
CA LYS A 11 -6.88 -5.96 -5.90
C LYS A 11 -8.34 -6.11 -5.44
N ASN A 12 -8.57 -6.30 -4.14
CA ASN A 12 -9.92 -6.35 -3.58
C ASN A 12 -10.51 -4.96 -3.29
N MET A 13 -9.67 -3.96 -3.01
CA MET A 13 -10.12 -2.57 -2.80
C MET A 13 -10.33 -1.81 -4.11
N PHE A 14 -9.59 -2.18 -5.15
CA PHE A 14 -9.62 -1.52 -6.46
C PHE A 14 -9.72 -2.55 -7.58
N PRO A 15 -10.86 -3.26 -7.70
CA PRO A 15 -11.04 -4.32 -8.69
C PRO A 15 -10.96 -3.80 -10.13
N GLU A 16 -11.40 -2.57 -10.37
CA GLU A 16 -11.37 -1.90 -11.69
C GLU A 16 -9.94 -1.57 -12.14
N PHE A 17 -9.02 -1.41 -11.19
CA PHE A 17 -7.63 -1.08 -11.48
C PHE A 17 -6.72 -2.30 -11.43
N ARG A 18 -7.26 -3.53 -11.36
CA ARG A 18 -6.48 -4.75 -11.13
C ARG A 18 -5.39 -4.98 -12.18
N ASP A 19 -5.74 -4.79 -13.46
CA ASP A 19 -4.82 -4.90 -14.59
C ASP A 19 -3.82 -3.73 -14.59
N LEU A 20 -4.31 -2.51 -14.34
CA LEU A 20 -3.50 -1.31 -14.19
C LEU A 20 -2.45 -1.44 -13.08
N ILE A 21 -2.80 -1.99 -11.91
CA ILE A 21 -1.90 -2.25 -10.78
C ILE A 21 -0.79 -3.21 -11.20
N GLN A 22 -1.12 -4.26 -11.97
CA GLN A 22 -0.13 -5.24 -12.40
C GLN A 22 0.86 -4.64 -13.39
N GLY A 23 0.37 -3.86 -14.37
CA GLY A 23 1.22 -3.13 -15.31
C GLY A 23 2.05 -2.04 -14.63
N LEU A 24 1.44 -1.22 -13.77
CA LEU A 24 2.13 -0.17 -13.02
C LEU A 24 3.21 -0.72 -12.10
N ARG A 25 3.00 -1.90 -11.50
CA ARG A 25 4.02 -2.47 -10.62
C ARG A 25 5.28 -2.88 -11.39
N ASP A 26 5.13 -3.35 -12.62
CA ASP A 26 6.25 -3.72 -13.48
C ASP A 26 6.89 -2.50 -14.14
N SER A 27 6.05 -1.58 -14.62
CA SER A 27 6.49 -0.42 -15.39
C SER A 27 6.85 0.82 -14.55
N ASN A 28 6.37 0.92 -13.30
CA ASN A 28 6.59 2.09 -12.44
C ASN A 28 7.31 1.72 -11.12
N PRO A 29 8.61 2.06 -10.98
CA PRO A 29 9.37 1.78 -9.77
C PRO A 29 8.86 2.55 -8.54
N HIS A 30 8.20 3.71 -8.74
CA HIS A 30 7.55 4.44 -7.65
C HIS A 30 6.43 3.62 -7.00
N PHE A 31 5.58 2.97 -7.81
CA PHE A 31 4.52 2.12 -7.30
C PHE A 31 5.09 0.94 -6.50
N SER A 32 6.17 0.31 -6.99
CA SER A 32 6.86 -0.76 -6.26
C SER A 32 7.35 -0.29 -4.89
N LYS A 33 7.96 0.90 -4.80
CA LYS A 33 8.48 1.43 -3.55
C LYS A 33 7.39 1.72 -2.51
N ILE A 34 6.29 2.36 -2.93
CA ILE A 34 5.13 2.62 -2.05
C ILE A 34 4.51 1.29 -1.58
N PHE A 35 4.57 0.26 -2.42
CA PHE A 35 4.12 -1.08 -2.08
C PHE A 35 4.95 -1.74 -0.99
N GLU A 36 6.27 -1.62 -1.09
CA GLU A 36 7.20 -2.11 -0.07
C GLU A 36 7.02 -1.36 1.26
N ASP A 37 6.90 -0.04 1.21
CA ASP A 37 6.67 0.82 2.38
C ASP A 37 5.36 0.45 3.09
N HIS A 38 4.29 0.18 2.32
CA HIS A 38 3.01 -0.26 2.86
C HIS A 38 3.12 -1.65 3.51
N GLU A 39 3.86 -2.59 2.91
CA GLU A 39 4.09 -3.91 3.50
C GLU A 39 4.89 -3.79 4.81
N GLN A 40 5.89 -2.92 4.84
CA GLN A 40 6.69 -2.66 6.03
C GLN A 40 5.83 -2.08 7.15
N LEU A 41 5.01 -1.07 6.87
CA LEU A 41 4.07 -0.51 7.85
C LEU A 41 3.03 -1.53 8.34
N ASP A 42 2.48 -2.37 7.47
CA ASP A 42 1.51 -3.39 7.86
C ASP A 42 2.13 -4.43 8.80
N ARG A 43 3.38 -4.84 8.53
CA ARG A 43 4.15 -5.70 9.43
C ARG A 43 4.44 -5.01 10.75
N GLU A 44 4.87 -3.76 10.71
CA GLU A 44 5.17 -2.99 11.91
C GLU A 44 3.92 -2.86 12.76
N ILE A 45 2.78 -2.44 12.21
CA ILE A 45 1.49 -2.41 12.91
C ILE A 45 1.15 -3.78 13.49
N SER A 46 1.30 -4.88 12.73
CA SER A 46 1.01 -6.22 13.24
C SER A 46 1.95 -6.64 14.39
N GLN A 47 3.22 -6.25 14.34
CA GLN A 47 4.17 -6.49 15.43
C GLN A 47 3.82 -5.64 16.66
N LEU A 48 3.43 -4.38 16.45
CA LEU A 48 3.01 -3.48 17.53
C LEU A 48 1.70 -3.97 18.19
N GLU A 49 0.76 -4.49 17.40
CA GLU A 49 -0.49 -5.09 17.91
C GLU A 49 -0.25 -6.39 18.69
N LEU A 50 0.86 -7.10 18.41
CA LEU A 50 1.27 -8.29 19.15
C LEU A 50 2.01 -7.98 20.47
N ASP A 51 2.67 -6.81 20.57
CA ASP A 51 3.35 -6.36 21.79
C ASP A 51 2.70 -5.07 22.38
N PRO A 52 1.44 -5.13 22.83
CA PRO A 52 0.70 -3.97 23.35
C PRO A 52 1.24 -3.43 24.69
N VAL A 53 2.22 -4.10 25.29
CA VAL A 53 2.79 -3.75 26.61
C VAL A 53 3.92 -2.72 26.50
N HIS A 54 4.69 -2.69 25.41
CA HIS A 54 5.85 -1.80 25.28
C HIS A 54 5.63 -0.55 24.43
N GLN A 55 4.51 -0.45 23.70
CA GLN A 55 4.31 0.64 22.76
C GLN A 55 3.15 1.53 23.14
N ILE A 56 3.50 2.80 23.33
CA ILE A 56 2.59 3.93 23.47
C ILE A 56 1.71 3.92 22.22
N ASN A 57 0.39 3.85 22.40
CA ASN A 57 -0.62 3.79 21.32
C ASN A 57 -0.41 4.82 20.19
N ASP A 58 0.32 5.91 20.46
CA ASP A 58 0.70 6.97 19.53
C ASP A 58 1.47 6.45 18.29
N ASP A 59 2.37 5.47 18.47
CA ASP A 59 3.13 4.87 17.35
C ASP A 59 2.20 4.11 16.40
N ILE A 60 1.25 3.32 16.93
CA ILE A 60 0.27 2.59 16.10
C ILE A 60 -0.60 3.57 15.31
N GLU A 61 -1.06 4.66 15.94
CA GLU A 61 -1.83 5.70 15.25
C GLU A 61 -1.01 6.40 14.17
N ALA A 62 0.26 6.72 14.44
CA ALA A 62 1.17 7.29 13.45
C ALA A 62 1.39 6.35 12.27
N LEU A 63 1.57 5.04 12.52
CA LEU A 63 1.70 4.03 11.47
C LEU A 63 0.41 3.87 10.66
N LYS A 64 -0.76 3.87 11.31
CA LYS A 64 -2.06 3.86 10.61
C LYS A 64 -2.24 5.10 9.73
N ARG A 65 -1.85 6.29 10.21
CA ARG A 65 -1.83 7.54 9.43
C ARG A 65 -0.90 7.44 8.23
N LYS A 66 0.31 6.91 8.39
CA LYS A 66 1.24 6.66 7.27
C LYS A 66 0.68 5.66 6.26
N LYS A 67 0.08 4.56 6.73
CA LYS A 67 -0.55 3.55 5.87
C LYS A 67 -1.69 4.14 5.03
N LEU A 68 -2.48 5.05 5.61
CA LEU A 68 -3.51 5.78 4.88
C LEU A 68 -2.90 6.65 3.78
N ARG A 69 -1.82 7.39 4.08
CA ARG A 69 -1.11 8.21 3.09
C ARG A 69 -0.57 7.40 1.92
N LEU A 70 0.05 6.24 2.18
CA LEU A 70 0.54 5.37 1.11
C LEU A 70 -0.62 4.86 0.24
N LYS A 71 -1.78 4.55 0.84
CA LYS A 71 -2.98 4.17 0.07
C LYS A 71 -3.46 5.31 -0.84
N ASP A 72 -3.44 6.53 -0.33
CA ASP A 72 -3.80 7.73 -1.10
C ASP A 72 -2.84 7.95 -2.28
N GLU A 73 -1.54 7.81 -2.03
CA GLU A 73 -0.50 7.97 -3.05
C GLU A 73 -0.59 6.87 -4.12
N MET A 74 -0.87 5.62 -3.71
CA MET A 74 -1.19 4.55 -4.65
C MET A 74 -2.42 4.86 -5.51
N TYR A 75 -3.49 5.38 -4.91
CA TYR A 75 -4.70 5.75 -5.64
C TYR A 75 -4.42 6.88 -6.63
N HIS A 76 -3.63 7.87 -6.23
CA HIS A 76 -3.18 8.94 -7.11
C HIS A 76 -2.40 8.39 -8.32
N LEU A 77 -1.43 7.49 -8.09
CA LEU A 77 -0.69 6.85 -9.18
C LEU A 77 -1.60 6.03 -10.11
N LEU A 78 -2.55 5.29 -9.55
CA LEU A 78 -3.51 4.51 -10.33
C LEU A 78 -4.41 5.41 -11.19
N ARG A 79 -4.89 6.52 -10.64
CA ARG A 79 -5.67 7.51 -11.38
C ARG A 79 -4.84 8.20 -12.44
N HIS A 80 -3.60 8.56 -12.14
CA HIS A 80 -2.70 9.20 -13.10
C HIS A 80 -2.41 8.27 -14.27
N ALA A 81 -2.09 7.01 -14.01
CA ALA A 81 -1.87 6.02 -15.05
C ALA A 81 -3.15 5.71 -15.84
N GLN A 82 -4.32 5.69 -15.20
CA GLN A 82 -5.59 5.55 -15.91
C GLN A 82 -5.83 6.72 -16.87
N ILE A 83 -5.55 7.96 -16.45
CA ILE A 83 -5.70 9.16 -17.28
C ILE A 83 -4.70 9.15 -18.44
N ASP A 84 -3.45 8.77 -18.17
CA ASP A 84 -2.39 8.65 -19.17
C ASP A 84 -2.74 7.63 -20.28
N GLN A 85 -3.39 6.52 -19.92
CA GLN A 85 -3.89 5.53 -20.89
C GLN A 85 -5.10 6.01 -21.73
N LEU A 86 -5.74 7.12 -21.34
CA LEU A 86 -6.90 7.71 -22.02
C LEU A 86 -6.53 8.93 -22.88
N ALA A 87 -5.28 9.41 -22.82
CA ALA A 87 -4.76 10.55 -23.58
C ALA A 87 -4.01 10.10 -24.84
#